data_AF-A0A0W1DNP0-F1
#
_entry.id   AF-A0A0W1DNP0-F1
#
_cell.length_a   1.000
_cell.length_b   1.000
_cell.length_c   1.000
_cell.angle_alpha   90.00
_cell.angle_beta   90.00
_cell.angle_gamma   90.00
#
_symmetry.space_group_name_H-M   'P 1'
#
loop_
_entity.id
_entity.type
_entity.pdbx_description
1 polymer ?
#
loop_
_entity_poly.entity_id
_entity_poly.type
_entity_poly.pdbx_seq_one_letter_code
_entity_poly.pdbx_strand_id
1 'polypeptide(L)'
;MGHTSPRFGPVQHPWVLDIPMMQQSVLFAAVRAPDGLRKDHPVKVLLRWYRRCILLSAFDKRVLRNPFIDGGGSFTGPFLAGHARAIFGLNENLDGWPINYWFDKMREHYLRHVDELPHHFQLHFMHAAQIVGVHHPDEETRAWWRTFYLMIVNDAHLQPESDEAMNLRLSDNDAEWRAREEVTAA
;
A
#
# COMPACT_ATOMS: atom_id res chain seq x y z
N MET A 1 -8.84 41.51 2.76
CA MET A 1 -9.33 40.35 3.53
C MET A 1 -8.35 39.20 3.30
N GLY A 2 -7.47 38.93 4.26
CA GLY A 2 -6.47 37.87 4.12
C GLY A 2 -7.14 36.50 4.18
N HIS A 3 -7.08 35.74 3.09
CA HIS A 3 -7.35 34.32 3.13
C HIS A 3 -6.30 33.68 4.04
N THR A 4 -6.67 33.31 5.26
CA THR A 4 -5.86 32.40 6.05
C THR A 4 -5.86 31.08 5.32
N SER A 5 -4.74 30.73 4.69
CA SER A 5 -4.53 29.38 4.18
C SER A 5 -4.93 28.37 5.26
N PRO A 6 -5.61 27.28 4.89
CA PRO A 6 -6.01 26.28 5.88
C PRO A 6 -4.79 25.86 6.70
N ARG A 7 -4.94 25.79 8.03
CA ARG A 7 -3.85 25.42 8.97
C ARG A 7 -3.22 24.05 8.65
N PHE A 8 -3.87 23.26 7.80
CA PHE A 8 -3.46 21.92 7.43
C PHE A 8 -3.64 21.75 5.92
N GLY A 9 -2.59 21.27 5.25
CA GLY A 9 -2.63 20.87 3.85
C GLY A 9 -3.22 19.46 3.65
N PRO A 10 -3.07 18.89 2.45
CA PRO A 10 -3.44 17.50 2.18
C PRO A 10 -2.81 16.53 3.20
N VAL A 11 -3.54 15.47 3.54
CA VAL A 11 -3.05 14.41 4.45
C VAL A 11 -2.18 13.40 3.73
N GLN A 12 -2.17 13.40 2.39
CA GLN A 12 -1.32 12.58 1.56
C GLN A 12 0.11 13.14 1.46
N HIS A 13 1.05 12.27 1.10
CA HIS A 13 2.42 12.70 0.78
C HIS A 13 2.43 13.64 -0.44
N PRO A 14 3.40 14.57 -0.53
CA PRO A 14 3.51 15.48 -1.67
C PRO A 14 3.57 14.76 -3.03
N TRP A 15 4.34 13.66 -3.13
CA TRP A 15 4.46 12.92 -4.39
C TRP A 15 3.12 12.34 -4.91
N VAL A 16 2.17 12.07 -4.01
CA VAL A 16 0.84 11.59 -4.39
C VAL A 16 0.06 12.68 -5.13
N LEU A 17 0.36 13.96 -4.88
CA LEU A 17 -0.26 15.08 -5.58
C LEU A 17 0.25 15.23 -7.02
N ASP A 18 1.40 14.63 -7.32
CA ASP A 18 2.08 14.75 -8.62
C ASP A 18 1.69 13.64 -9.62
N ILE A 19 0.85 12.68 -9.21
CA ILE A 19 0.34 11.59 -10.05
C ILE A 19 -1.13 11.85 -10.47
N PRO A 20 -1.64 11.20 -11.54
CA PRO A 20 -3.01 11.36 -12.00
C PRO A 20 -4.06 11.11 -10.91
N MET A 21 -5.17 11.84 -10.92
CA MET A 21 -6.27 11.73 -9.96
C MET A 21 -6.88 10.32 -9.92
N MET A 22 -6.93 9.62 -11.06
CA MET A 22 -7.36 8.22 -11.09
C MET A 22 -6.40 7.31 -10.28
N GLN A 23 -5.09 7.51 -10.37
CA GLN A 23 -4.12 6.77 -9.54
C GLN A 23 -4.24 7.15 -8.06
N GLN A 24 -4.41 8.44 -7.74
CA GLN A 24 -4.66 8.88 -6.36
C GLN A 24 -5.90 8.18 -5.78
N SER A 25 -6.96 8.07 -6.57
CA SER A 25 -8.22 7.40 -6.18
C SER A 25 -8.01 5.91 -5.89
N VAL A 26 -7.22 5.20 -6.71
CA VAL A 26 -6.84 3.80 -6.46
C VAL A 26 -6.05 3.68 -5.15
N LEU A 27 -5.11 4.60 -4.88
CA LEU A 27 -4.38 4.60 -3.63
C LEU A 27 -5.34 4.75 -2.43
N PHE A 28 -6.29 5.67 -2.51
CA PHE A 28 -7.25 5.88 -1.41
C PHE A 28 -8.21 4.71 -1.21
N ALA A 29 -8.64 4.05 -2.29
CA ALA A 29 -9.47 2.85 -2.20
C ALA A 29 -8.80 1.70 -1.43
N ALA A 30 -7.47 1.60 -1.49
CA ALA A 30 -6.69 0.55 -0.80
C ALA A 30 -6.34 0.86 0.66
N VAL A 31 -6.58 2.07 1.18
CA VAL A 31 -6.16 2.49 2.53
C VAL A 31 -6.78 1.65 3.65
N ARG A 32 -8.01 1.19 3.46
CA ARG A 32 -8.80 0.49 4.48
C ARG A 32 -8.73 -1.01 4.27
N ALA A 33 -8.37 -1.73 5.33
CA ALA A 33 -8.52 -3.19 5.36
C ALA A 33 -10.00 -3.56 5.24
N PRO A 34 -10.31 -4.76 4.71
CA PRO A 34 -11.64 -5.34 4.84
C PRO A 34 -12.08 -5.43 6.30
N ASP A 35 -13.37 -5.16 6.52
CA ASP A 35 -14.00 -5.43 7.81
C ASP A 35 -14.11 -6.96 8.03
N GLY A 36 -14.35 -7.38 9.27
CA GLY A 36 -14.47 -8.80 9.64
C GLY A 36 -13.16 -9.55 9.88
N LEU A 37 -12.02 -9.02 9.42
CA LEU A 37 -10.71 -9.63 9.68
C LEU A 37 -10.24 -9.40 11.13
N ARG A 38 -9.49 -10.36 11.69
CA ARG A 38 -8.80 -10.23 12.98
C ARG A 38 -7.82 -9.04 12.99
N LYS A 39 -7.51 -8.48 14.16
CA LYS A 39 -6.68 -7.24 14.27
C LYS A 39 -5.22 -7.48 13.90
N ASP A 40 -4.74 -8.68 14.15
CA ASP A 40 -3.41 -9.21 13.86
C ASP A 40 -3.32 -9.86 12.47
N HIS A 41 -4.36 -9.75 11.64
CA HIS A 41 -4.32 -10.29 10.28
C HIS A 41 -3.14 -9.67 9.50
N PRO A 42 -2.36 -10.46 8.75
CA PRO A 42 -1.17 -10.00 8.04
C PRO A 42 -1.40 -8.76 7.16
N VAL A 43 -2.56 -8.69 6.49
CA VAL A 43 -2.95 -7.52 5.68
C VAL A 43 -2.95 -6.22 6.48
N LYS A 44 -3.41 -6.23 7.74
CA LYS A 44 -3.51 -5.01 8.54
C LYS A 44 -2.13 -4.49 8.93
N VAL A 45 -1.17 -5.38 9.06
CA VAL A 45 0.22 -5.04 9.34
C VAL A 45 0.89 -4.48 8.08
N LEU A 46 0.70 -5.11 6.92
CA LEU A 46 1.15 -4.55 5.63
C LEU A 46 0.52 -3.19 5.33
N LEU A 47 -0.77 -3.02 5.62
CA LEU A 47 -1.46 -1.75 5.40
C LEU A 47 -0.93 -0.61 6.26
N ARG A 48 -0.32 -0.89 7.42
CA ARG A 48 0.35 0.17 8.19
C ARG A 48 1.54 0.72 7.41
N TRP A 49 2.34 -0.15 6.79
CA TRP A 49 3.42 0.29 5.91
C TRP A 49 2.87 1.01 4.68
N TYR A 50 1.87 0.44 4.01
CA TYR A 50 1.23 1.06 2.86
C TYR A 50 0.78 2.50 3.13
N ARG A 51 0.07 2.71 4.24
CA ARG A 51 -0.39 4.04 4.64
C ARG A 51 0.77 4.98 4.95
N ARG A 52 1.88 4.49 5.50
CA ARG A 52 3.10 5.31 5.70
C ARG A 52 3.74 5.74 4.38
N CYS A 53 3.50 5.03 3.27
CA CYS A 53 4.04 5.41 1.96
C CYS A 53 3.23 6.53 1.29
N ILE A 54 1.95 6.68 1.63
CA ILE A 54 1.05 7.63 0.94
C ILE A 54 0.41 8.68 1.86
N LEU A 55 0.40 8.50 3.18
CA LEU A 55 -0.25 9.38 4.16
C LEU A 55 0.74 9.90 5.20
N LEU A 56 0.53 11.16 5.59
CA LEU A 56 1.11 11.75 6.80
C LEU A 56 0.56 11.05 8.04
N SER A 57 1.42 10.88 9.05
CA SER A 57 0.96 10.45 10.36
C SER A 57 0.12 11.57 11.01
N ALA A 58 -1.10 11.24 11.42
CA ALA A 58 -1.98 12.19 12.11
C ALA A 58 -1.43 12.65 13.47
N PHE A 59 -0.74 11.75 14.18
CA PHE A 59 -0.16 12.06 15.50
C PHE A 59 1.17 12.80 15.38
N ASP A 60 1.98 12.47 14.38
CA ASP A 60 3.31 13.05 14.22
C ASP A 60 3.34 14.25 13.27
N LYS A 61 2.26 14.48 12.51
CA LYS A 61 2.11 15.54 11.50
C LYS A 61 3.26 15.56 10.48
N ARG A 62 3.80 14.39 10.18
CA ARG A 62 4.94 14.19 9.28
C ARG A 62 4.86 12.86 8.55
N VAL A 63 5.67 12.73 7.50
CA VAL A 63 5.95 11.47 6.84
C VAL A 63 6.77 10.55 7.75
N LEU A 64 6.38 9.29 7.85
CA LEU A 64 7.16 8.25 8.53
C LEU A 64 7.83 7.35 7.47
N ARG A 65 9.05 7.72 7.07
CA ARG A 65 9.75 7.18 5.87
C ARG A 65 10.21 5.72 5.97
N ASN A 66 10.09 5.10 7.14
CA ASN A 66 10.60 3.76 7.38
C ASN A 66 9.56 2.96 8.19
N PRO A 67 9.36 1.67 7.87
CA PRO A 67 8.34 0.84 8.50
C PRO A 67 8.57 0.61 10.00
N PHE A 68 9.80 0.78 10.49
CA PHE A 68 10.20 0.51 11.88
C PHE A 68 10.22 1.77 12.76
N ILE A 69 10.10 2.99 12.19
CA ILE A 69 10.13 4.23 12.98
C ILE A 69 8.90 4.32 13.89
N ASP A 70 9.11 4.59 15.17
CA ASP A 70 8.04 4.83 16.15
C ASP A 70 7.10 5.98 15.75
N GLY A 71 5.85 5.90 16.23
CA GLY A 71 4.79 6.85 15.91
C GLY A 71 3.65 6.26 15.08
N GLY A 72 2.75 7.11 14.59
CA GLY A 72 1.66 6.72 13.69
C GLY A 72 0.45 5.99 14.32
N GLY A 73 0.52 5.71 15.62
CA GLY A 73 -0.57 5.07 16.37
C GLY A 73 -0.96 3.70 15.80
N SER A 74 -2.22 3.30 15.90
CA SER A 74 -2.70 2.01 15.36
C SER A 74 -2.87 2.02 13.84
N PHE A 75 -2.99 3.19 13.22
CA PHE A 75 -3.34 3.35 11.81
C PHE A 75 -2.11 3.34 10.90
N THR A 76 -1.07 4.10 11.24
CA THR A 76 0.24 4.12 10.57
C THR A 76 1.34 3.67 11.52
N GLY A 77 1.06 2.74 12.45
CA GLY A 77 2.04 2.26 13.42
C GLY A 77 3.24 1.51 12.81
N PRO A 78 4.34 1.33 13.55
CA PRO A 78 5.50 0.62 13.05
C PRO A 78 5.25 -0.89 12.91
N PHE A 79 6.08 -1.54 12.11
CA PHE A 79 6.34 -2.97 12.21
C PHE A 79 7.33 -3.23 13.35
N LEU A 80 7.04 -4.21 14.19
CA LEU A 80 7.75 -4.45 15.46
C LEU A 80 8.04 -5.94 15.58
N ALA A 81 9.05 -6.29 16.39
CA ALA A 81 9.37 -7.68 16.72
C ALA A 81 8.15 -8.46 17.24
N GLY A 82 7.28 -7.81 18.04
CA GLY A 82 6.04 -8.41 18.50
C GLY A 82 5.07 -8.81 17.38
N HIS A 83 5.00 -8.03 16.29
CA HIS A 83 4.21 -8.38 15.11
C HIS A 83 4.81 -9.61 14.42
N ALA A 84 6.13 -9.63 14.21
CA ALA A 84 6.81 -10.78 13.63
C ALA A 84 6.57 -12.06 14.46
N ARG A 85 6.72 -11.99 15.78
CA ARG A 85 6.45 -13.13 16.68
C ARG A 85 5.02 -13.64 16.57
N ALA A 86 4.04 -12.74 16.62
CA ALA A 86 2.63 -13.12 16.56
C ALA A 86 2.24 -13.76 15.21
N ILE A 87 2.77 -13.23 14.11
CA ILE A 87 2.39 -13.64 12.75
C ILE A 87 3.11 -14.93 12.34
N PHE A 88 4.39 -15.06 12.68
CA PHE A 88 5.22 -16.19 12.27
C PHE A 88 5.42 -17.25 13.35
N GLY A 89 4.84 -17.07 14.54
CA GLY A 89 4.98 -18.02 15.66
C GLY A 89 6.40 -18.10 16.23
N LEU A 90 7.14 -17.00 16.21
CA LEU A 90 8.56 -16.96 16.60
C LEU A 90 8.73 -16.86 18.12
N ASN A 91 9.85 -17.38 18.62
CA ASN A 91 10.27 -17.20 20.01
C ASN A 91 10.79 -15.77 20.30
N GLU A 92 11.22 -15.52 21.54
CA GLU A 92 11.71 -14.21 21.98
C GLU A 92 12.95 -13.72 21.21
N ASN A 93 13.76 -14.65 20.68
CA ASN A 93 15.01 -14.39 19.98
C ASN A 93 14.88 -14.34 18.44
N LEU A 94 13.70 -14.03 17.87
CA LEU A 94 13.47 -13.81 16.42
C LEU A 94 14.27 -14.78 15.50
N ASP A 95 14.42 -16.03 15.93
CA ASP A 95 15.24 -17.10 15.33
C ASP A 95 16.61 -16.68 14.75
N GLY A 96 17.25 -15.66 15.32
CA GLY A 96 18.56 -15.16 14.86
C GLY A 96 18.54 -14.30 13.58
N TRP A 97 17.36 -13.91 13.08
CA TRP A 97 17.23 -13.07 11.89
C TRP A 97 16.86 -11.62 12.22
N PRO A 98 17.37 -10.63 11.47
CA PRO A 98 17.07 -9.22 11.72
C PRO A 98 15.61 -8.89 11.36
N ILE A 99 15.05 -7.84 11.96
CA ILE A 99 13.61 -7.52 11.82
C ILE A 99 13.19 -7.22 10.37
N ASN A 100 14.09 -6.69 9.55
CA ASN A 100 13.86 -6.44 8.13
C ASN A 100 13.64 -7.74 7.34
N TYR A 101 14.31 -8.84 7.70
CA TYR A 101 14.04 -10.14 7.10
C TYR A 101 12.58 -10.56 7.32
N TRP A 102 12.10 -10.45 8.55
CA TRP A 102 10.71 -10.79 8.88
C TRP A 102 9.70 -9.84 8.24
N PHE A 103 10.06 -8.58 8.11
CA PHE A 103 9.27 -7.61 7.37
C PHE A 103 9.14 -7.98 5.89
N ASP A 104 10.22 -8.42 5.25
CA ASP A 104 10.16 -8.89 3.86
C ASP A 104 9.30 -10.14 3.70
N LYS A 105 9.37 -11.06 4.68
CA LYS A 105 8.53 -12.26 4.75
C LYS A 105 7.04 -11.99 4.93
N MET A 106 6.64 -10.76 5.32
CA MET A 106 5.22 -10.40 5.42
C MET A 106 4.49 -10.52 4.08
N ARG A 107 5.17 -10.28 2.95
CA ARG A 107 4.59 -10.41 1.61
C ARG A 107 4.22 -11.86 1.29
N GLU A 108 5.12 -12.79 1.59
CA GLU A 108 4.86 -14.23 1.42
C GLU A 108 3.74 -14.70 2.34
N HIS A 109 3.77 -14.24 3.60
CA HIS A 109 2.76 -14.62 4.57
C HIS A 109 1.37 -14.04 4.23
N TYR A 110 1.33 -12.83 3.66
CA TYR A 110 0.11 -12.25 3.11
C TYR A 110 -0.51 -13.12 2.02
N LEU A 111 0.29 -13.58 1.04
CA LEU A 111 -0.21 -14.41 -0.06
C LEU A 111 -0.82 -15.73 0.43
N ARG A 112 -0.27 -16.33 1.50
CA ARG A 112 -0.87 -17.53 2.12
C ARG A 112 -2.27 -17.30 2.71
N HIS A 113 -2.67 -16.05 2.89
CA HIS A 113 -3.97 -15.65 3.44
C HIS A 113 -4.82 -14.88 2.41
N VAL A 114 -4.42 -14.85 1.13
CA VAL A 114 -5.10 -14.03 0.13
C VAL A 114 -6.56 -14.46 -0.09
N ASP A 115 -6.83 -15.76 0.04
CA ASP A 115 -8.18 -16.34 -0.07
C ASP A 115 -9.11 -15.95 1.09
N GLU A 116 -8.58 -15.42 2.20
CA GLU A 116 -9.37 -14.89 3.31
C GLU A 116 -9.89 -13.46 3.02
N LEU A 117 -9.44 -12.84 1.94
CA LEU A 117 -9.71 -11.43 1.63
C LEU A 117 -10.79 -11.29 0.54
N PRO A 118 -11.67 -10.28 0.65
CA PRO A 118 -12.56 -9.94 -0.46
C PRO A 118 -11.75 -9.62 -1.72
N HIS A 119 -12.10 -10.28 -2.82
CA HIS A 119 -11.39 -10.15 -4.09
C HIS A 119 -11.25 -8.69 -4.56
N HIS A 120 -12.29 -7.88 -4.39
CA HIS A 120 -12.26 -6.46 -4.77
C HIS A 120 -11.21 -5.65 -3.98
N PHE A 121 -11.03 -5.95 -2.69
CA PHE A 121 -9.96 -5.34 -1.90
C PHE A 121 -8.59 -5.78 -2.42
N GLN A 122 -8.42 -7.09 -2.70
CA GLN A 122 -7.17 -7.63 -3.23
C GLN A 122 -6.75 -6.93 -4.53
N LEU A 123 -7.71 -6.71 -5.45
CA LEU A 123 -7.46 -6.00 -6.72
C LEU A 123 -6.99 -4.56 -6.48
N HIS A 124 -7.68 -3.80 -5.61
CA HIS A 124 -7.26 -2.43 -5.28
C HIS A 124 -5.88 -2.41 -4.62
N PHE A 125 -5.59 -3.35 -3.72
CA PHE A 125 -4.31 -3.38 -3.03
C PHE A 125 -3.16 -3.79 -3.96
N MET A 126 -3.40 -4.70 -4.91
CA MET A 126 -2.46 -5.02 -5.99
C MET A 126 -2.13 -3.80 -6.84
N HIS A 127 -3.13 -3.06 -7.32
CA HIS A 127 -2.90 -1.85 -8.12
C HIS A 127 -2.25 -0.73 -7.30
N ALA A 128 -2.61 -0.58 -6.04
CA ALA A 128 -1.94 0.35 -5.14
C ALA A 128 -0.45 0.01 -4.96
N ALA A 129 -0.10 -1.27 -4.81
CA ALA A 129 1.28 -1.73 -4.76
C ALA A 129 2.04 -1.40 -6.05
N GLN A 130 1.40 -1.55 -7.22
CA GLN A 130 1.95 -1.17 -8.51
C GLN A 130 2.27 0.33 -8.55
N ILE A 131 1.29 1.18 -8.23
CA ILE A 131 1.45 2.65 -8.25
C ILE A 131 2.58 3.10 -7.32
N VAL A 132 2.64 2.57 -6.09
CA VAL A 132 3.73 2.87 -5.15
C VAL A 132 5.07 2.36 -5.70
N GLY A 133 5.09 1.16 -6.29
CA GLY A 133 6.29 0.58 -6.90
C GLY A 133 6.84 1.36 -8.10
N VAL A 134 6.00 2.15 -8.77
CA VAL A 134 6.38 3.01 -9.91
C VAL A 134 6.76 4.41 -9.43
N HIS A 135 5.92 5.04 -8.61
CA HIS A 135 5.98 6.50 -8.41
C HIS A 135 6.59 6.95 -7.08
N HIS A 136 6.75 6.07 -6.09
CA HIS A 136 7.26 6.51 -4.79
C HIS A 136 8.68 7.12 -4.92
N PRO A 137 9.00 8.23 -4.22
CA PRO A 137 10.28 8.93 -4.42
C PRO A 137 11.49 8.15 -3.85
N ASP A 138 11.25 7.31 -2.84
CA ASP A 138 12.27 6.46 -2.23
C ASP A 138 12.42 5.14 -3.00
N GLU A 139 13.65 4.85 -3.44
CA GLU A 139 13.96 3.72 -4.32
C GLU A 139 13.78 2.36 -3.64
N GLU A 140 14.19 2.23 -2.37
CA GLU A 140 14.01 1.00 -1.60
C GLU A 140 12.52 0.68 -1.42
N THR A 141 11.72 1.70 -1.09
CA THR A 141 10.26 1.58 -0.99
C THR A 141 9.64 1.19 -2.33
N ARG A 142 10.05 1.80 -3.45
CA ARG A 142 9.59 1.40 -4.79
C ARG A 142 9.91 -0.06 -5.07
N ALA A 143 11.18 -0.46 -4.90
CA ALA A 143 11.62 -1.83 -5.16
C ALA A 143 10.84 -2.85 -4.30
N TRP A 144 10.59 -2.52 -3.04
CA TRP A 144 9.84 -3.35 -2.13
C TRP A 144 8.38 -3.57 -2.58
N TRP A 145 7.68 -2.48 -2.94
CA TRP A 145 6.29 -2.54 -3.40
C TRP A 145 6.15 -3.11 -4.81
N ARG A 146 7.11 -2.85 -5.71
CA ARG A 146 7.16 -3.46 -7.04
C ARG A 146 7.32 -4.97 -6.93
N THR A 147 8.20 -5.44 -6.05
CA THR A 147 8.34 -6.87 -5.77
C THR A 147 7.02 -7.46 -5.25
N PHE A 148 6.34 -6.77 -4.32
CA PHE A 148 5.07 -7.24 -3.79
C PHE A 148 3.96 -7.30 -4.86
N TYR A 149 3.86 -6.28 -5.71
CA TYR A 149 2.95 -6.28 -6.87
C TYR A 149 3.20 -7.49 -7.77
N LEU A 150 4.46 -7.73 -8.15
CA LEU A 150 4.82 -8.87 -9.00
C LEU A 150 4.50 -10.21 -8.32
N MET A 151 4.70 -10.32 -7.00
CA MET A 151 4.32 -11.52 -6.25
C MET A 151 2.81 -11.79 -6.34
N ILE A 152 1.97 -10.75 -6.16
CA ILE A 152 0.50 -10.89 -6.26
C ILE A 152 0.09 -11.28 -7.69
N VAL A 153 0.63 -10.60 -8.70
CA VAL A 153 0.31 -10.86 -10.11
C VAL A 153 0.65 -12.30 -10.50
N ASN A 154 1.82 -12.78 -10.10
CA ASN A 154 2.26 -14.14 -10.37
C ASN A 154 1.39 -15.18 -9.63
N ASP A 155 1.04 -14.93 -8.38
CA ASP A 155 0.14 -15.77 -7.59
C ASP A 155 -1.27 -15.86 -8.23
N ALA A 156 -1.74 -14.75 -8.78
CA ALA A 156 -2.99 -14.67 -9.53
C ALA A 156 -2.89 -15.19 -10.98
N HIS A 157 -1.73 -15.69 -11.42
CA HIS A 157 -1.47 -16.17 -12.78
C HIS A 157 -1.75 -15.13 -13.88
N LEU A 158 -1.51 -13.86 -13.58
CA LEU A 158 -1.68 -12.74 -14.50
C LEU A 158 -0.35 -12.35 -15.16
N GLN A 159 -0.42 -11.62 -16.26
CA GLN A 159 0.74 -10.94 -16.85
C GLN A 159 0.97 -9.61 -16.12
N PRO A 160 2.20 -9.29 -15.66
CA PRO A 160 2.51 -7.98 -15.12
C PRO A 160 2.25 -6.89 -16.16
N GLU A 161 1.46 -5.89 -15.78
CA GLU A 161 1.21 -4.72 -16.61
C GLU A 161 2.45 -3.80 -16.55
N SER A 162 2.91 -3.34 -17.72
CA SER A 162 3.99 -2.36 -17.83
C SER A 162 3.60 -1.02 -17.18
N ASP A 163 4.59 -0.26 -16.73
CA ASP A 163 4.41 1.05 -16.11
C ASP A 163 3.68 2.02 -17.07
N GLU A 164 3.99 1.98 -18.37
CA GLU A 164 3.34 2.79 -19.40
C GLU A 164 1.86 2.43 -19.56
N ALA A 165 1.55 1.13 -19.64
CA ALA A 165 0.16 0.66 -19.74
C ALA A 165 -0.66 1.02 -18.49
N MET A 166 -0.09 0.89 -17.29
CA MET A 166 -0.73 1.32 -16.05
C MET A 166 -1.00 2.82 -16.05
N ASN A 167 0.01 3.63 -16.41
CA ASN A 167 -0.12 5.09 -16.46
C ASN A 167 -1.15 5.53 -17.50
N LEU A 168 -1.24 4.84 -18.63
CA LEU A 168 -2.27 5.07 -19.63
C LEU A 168 -3.65 4.65 -19.09
N ARG A 169 -3.79 3.48 -18.46
CA ARG A 169 -5.08 2.95 -17.95
C ARG A 169 -5.64 3.78 -16.81
N LEU A 170 -4.77 4.32 -15.97
CA LEU A 170 -5.10 5.18 -14.84
C LEU A 170 -4.70 6.64 -15.10
N SER A 171 -4.76 7.09 -16.36
CA SER A 171 -4.58 8.50 -16.72
C SER A 171 -5.86 9.29 -16.45
N ASP A 172 -5.77 10.61 -16.33
CA ASP A 172 -6.96 11.47 -16.22
C ASP A 172 -7.57 11.82 -17.60
N ASN A 173 -7.23 11.06 -18.66
CA ASN A 173 -7.69 11.30 -20.02
C ASN A 173 -8.99 10.53 -20.32
N ASP A 174 -10.13 11.22 -20.24
CA ASP A 174 -11.47 10.66 -20.51
C ASP A 174 -11.57 9.97 -21.88
N ALA A 175 -10.96 10.54 -22.93
CA ALA A 175 -11.03 9.96 -24.28
C ALA A 175 -10.32 8.61 -24.36
N GLU A 176 -9.13 8.50 -23.76
CA GLU A 176 -8.40 7.22 -23.68
C GLU A 176 -9.14 6.21 -22.80
N TRP A 177 -9.74 6.65 -21.71
CA TRP A 177 -10.52 5.79 -20.82
C TRP A 177 -11.73 5.21 -21.57
N ARG A 178 -12.55 6.04 -22.21
CA ARG A 178 -13.73 5.61 -22.99
C ARG A 178 -13.37 4.68 -24.14
N ALA A 179 -12.22 4.87 -24.78
CA ALA A 179 -11.78 4.02 -25.88
C ALA A 179 -11.50 2.56 -25.47
N ARG A 180 -11.33 2.28 -24.17
CA ARG A 180 -11.00 0.96 -23.63
C ARG A 180 -12.09 0.36 -22.76
N GLU A 181 -13.11 1.15 -22.42
CA GLU A 181 -14.20 0.69 -21.57
C GLU A 181 -15.09 -0.30 -22.34
N GLU A 182 -15.18 -1.54 -21.85
CA GLU A 182 -16.21 -2.46 -22.26
C GLU A 182 -17.50 -2.16 -21.48
N VAL A 183 -18.35 -1.31 -22.06
CA VAL A 183 -19.62 -0.89 -21.46
C VAL A 183 -20.50 -2.12 -21.19
N THR A 184 -20.70 -2.46 -19.91
CA THR A 184 -21.65 -3.50 -19.48
C THR A 184 -22.59 -3.05 -18.37
N ALA A 185 -22.32 -1.92 -17.71
CA ALA A 185 -23.23 -1.29 -16.78
C ALA A 185 -24.02 -0.18 -17.50
N ALA A 186 -25.32 -0.40 -17.67
CA ALA A 186 -26.28 0.56 -18.20
C ALA A 186 -26.75 1.55 -17.12
#